data_AF-A0A3D6C2E3-F1
#
_entry.id   AF-A0A3D6C2E3-F1
#
_cell.length_a   1.000
_cell.length_b   1.000
_cell.length_c   1.000
_cell.angle_alpha   90.00
_cell.angle_beta   90.00
_cell.angle_gamma   90.00
#
_symmetry.space_group_name_H-M   'P 1'
#
loop_
_entity.id
_entity.type
_entity.pdbx_description
1 polymer ?
#
loop_
_entity_poly.entity_id
_entity_poly.type
_entity_poly.pdbx_seq_one_letter_code
_entity_poly.pdbx_strand_id
1 'polypeptide(L)'
;FKVRKVSCGIESRMYRYLEARENITKLKRRGWKIAKMASQIESTFNTKGKICVMSFENENFPISELKYIPISAKLKKMAERLGDYLHALKQYRSDDDPWWSETRSYMESIYEELNFIATGTLMGAPLKDPNTNAMHLEIELPRKDEHKMSVLMSAFKKKDSFKARIEYYNREKT
;
A
#
# COMPACT_ATOMS: atom_id res chain seq x y z
N PHE A 1 -17.75 -15.49 -5.71
CA PHE A 1 -17.50 -14.80 -4.41
C PHE A 1 -16.06 -14.30 -4.16
N LYS A 2 -14.99 -14.76 -4.85
CA LYS A 2 -13.61 -14.27 -4.63
C LYS A 2 -13.30 -12.90 -5.28
N VAL A 3 -13.87 -12.60 -6.45
CA VAL A 3 -13.59 -11.37 -7.22
C VAL A 3 -13.87 -10.07 -6.45
N ARG A 4 -15.04 -9.97 -5.80
CA ARG A 4 -15.44 -8.79 -5.01
C ARG A 4 -14.51 -8.55 -3.82
N LYS A 5 -13.98 -9.61 -3.20
CA LYS A 5 -13.01 -9.49 -2.09
C LYS A 5 -11.68 -8.89 -2.58
N VAL A 6 -11.26 -9.25 -3.78
CA VAL A 6 -10.03 -8.74 -4.42
C VAL A 6 -10.15 -7.26 -4.77
N SER A 7 -11.23 -6.83 -5.46
CA SER A 7 -11.48 -5.40 -5.71
C SER A 7 -11.51 -4.59 -4.42
N CYS A 8 -12.25 -5.08 -3.41
CA CYS A 8 -12.39 -4.43 -2.12
C CYS A 8 -11.04 -4.30 -1.39
N GLY A 9 -10.14 -5.29 -1.50
CA GLY A 9 -8.80 -5.23 -0.93
C GLY A 9 -7.94 -4.13 -1.55
N ILE A 10 -7.95 -3.99 -2.87
CA ILE A 10 -7.19 -2.95 -3.60
C ILE A 10 -7.72 -1.57 -3.21
N GLU A 11 -9.04 -1.42 -3.24
CA GLU A 11 -9.71 -0.17 -2.88
C GLU A 11 -9.45 0.20 -1.43
N SER A 12 -9.63 -0.73 -0.48
CA SER A 12 -9.36 -0.50 0.93
C SER A 12 -7.94 0.00 1.15
N ARG A 13 -6.96 -0.60 0.48
CA ARG A 13 -5.58 -0.14 0.59
C ARG A 13 -5.35 1.26 0.01
N MET A 14 -5.94 1.57 -1.14
CA MET A 14 -5.93 2.91 -1.72
C MET A 14 -6.57 3.95 -0.80
N TYR A 15 -7.71 3.61 -0.19
CA TYR A 15 -8.38 4.48 0.75
C TYR A 15 -7.50 4.81 1.95
N ARG A 16 -6.81 3.81 2.51
CA ARG A 16 -5.89 4.06 3.63
C ARG A 16 -4.74 4.99 3.26
N TYR A 17 -4.20 4.85 2.05
CA TYR A 17 -3.18 5.77 1.54
C TYR A 17 -3.70 7.21 1.36
N LEU A 18 -4.98 7.37 1.00
CA LEU A 18 -5.61 8.67 0.88
C LEU A 18 -6.03 9.26 2.24
N GLU A 19 -6.55 8.45 3.16
CA GLU A 19 -6.95 8.85 4.52
C GLU A 19 -5.75 9.33 5.34
N ALA A 20 -4.60 8.66 5.19
CA ALA A 20 -3.36 9.12 5.81
C ALA A 20 -2.96 10.55 5.43
N ARG A 21 -3.52 11.06 4.31
CA ARG A 21 -3.36 12.44 3.87
C ARG A 21 -4.57 13.35 4.17
N GLU A 22 -5.77 12.84 4.42
CA GLU A 22 -6.92 13.70 4.82
C GLU A 22 -6.61 14.42 6.15
N ASN A 23 -5.79 13.81 7.01
CA ASN A 23 -5.22 14.45 8.20
C ASN A 23 -4.27 15.63 7.88
N ILE A 24 -3.84 15.80 6.62
CA ILE A 24 -2.85 16.79 6.15
C ILE A 24 -3.45 17.74 5.07
N THR A 25 -4.55 17.37 4.38
CA THR A 25 -5.16 18.20 3.32
C THR A 25 -6.68 18.00 3.19
N LYS A 26 -7.45 19.08 3.31
CA LYS A 26 -8.94 19.17 3.23
C LYS A 26 -9.52 18.95 1.81
N LEU A 27 -9.10 17.93 1.06
CA LEU A 27 -9.54 17.74 -0.34
C LEU A 27 -10.52 16.57 -0.50
N LYS A 28 -11.73 16.93 -0.95
CA LYS A 28 -12.95 16.11 -1.04
C LYS A 28 -12.76 14.78 -1.79
N ARG A 29 -13.21 13.70 -1.14
CA ARG A 29 -13.55 12.38 -1.70
C ARG A 29 -14.47 12.53 -2.92
N ARG A 30 -13.92 12.52 -4.14
CA ARG A 30 -14.70 12.57 -5.39
C ARG A 30 -14.27 11.47 -6.36
N GLY A 31 -14.96 10.33 -6.30
CA GLY A 31 -15.13 9.39 -7.41
C GLY A 31 -14.40 8.05 -7.31
N TRP A 32 -15.16 6.96 -7.45
CA TRP A 32 -14.80 5.53 -7.39
C TRP A 32 -13.89 4.97 -8.50
N LYS A 33 -12.99 5.77 -9.08
CA LYS A 33 -12.08 5.26 -10.12
C LYS A 33 -10.71 4.94 -9.50
N ILE A 34 -10.36 3.65 -9.42
CA ILE A 34 -9.03 3.14 -9.01
C ILE A 34 -7.91 3.93 -9.70
N ALA A 35 -8.04 4.19 -11.00
CA ALA A 35 -7.10 5.01 -11.76
C ALA A 35 -6.94 6.44 -11.21
N LYS A 36 -8.03 7.07 -10.77
CA LYS A 36 -8.01 8.42 -10.18
C LYS A 36 -7.33 8.42 -8.81
N MET A 37 -7.68 7.46 -7.95
CA MET A 37 -7.04 7.30 -6.63
C MET A 37 -5.55 7.05 -6.78
N ALA A 38 -5.17 6.16 -7.70
CA ALA A 38 -3.79 5.84 -7.99
C ALA A 38 -2.98 7.05 -8.50
N SER A 39 -3.56 7.87 -9.38
CA SER A 39 -2.92 9.10 -9.86
C SER A 39 -2.74 10.12 -8.72
N GLN A 40 -3.74 10.25 -7.85
CA GLN A 40 -3.66 11.12 -6.67
C GLN A 40 -2.54 10.67 -5.71
N ILE A 41 -2.46 9.37 -5.41
CA ILE A 41 -1.41 8.80 -4.56
C ILE A 41 -0.01 9.07 -5.16
N GLU A 42 0.18 8.82 -6.45
CA GLU A 42 1.47 9.08 -7.12
C GLU A 42 1.81 10.57 -7.13
N SER A 43 0.86 11.46 -7.42
CA SER A 43 1.11 12.92 -7.37
C SER A 43 1.45 13.40 -5.95
N THR A 44 1.00 12.66 -4.93
CA THR A 44 1.24 12.99 -3.52
C THR A 44 2.64 12.61 -3.09
N PHE A 45 2.98 11.33 -3.24
CA PHE A 45 4.21 10.77 -2.68
C PHE A 45 5.37 10.80 -3.68
N ASN A 46 5.07 10.92 -4.97
CA ASN A 46 6.02 10.99 -6.08
C ASN A 46 7.15 9.94 -5.97
N THR A 47 6.82 8.74 -5.50
CA THR A 47 7.80 7.66 -5.33
C THR A 47 8.17 7.01 -6.66
N LYS A 48 7.46 7.34 -7.75
CA LYS A 48 7.66 6.78 -9.10
C LYS A 48 7.57 5.25 -9.07
N GLY A 49 6.65 4.71 -8.28
CA GLY A 49 6.48 3.26 -8.09
C GLY A 49 7.56 2.56 -7.27
N LYS A 50 8.48 3.28 -6.62
CA LYS A 50 9.52 2.70 -5.74
C LYS A 50 8.97 2.41 -4.35
N ILE A 51 9.42 1.29 -3.78
CA ILE A 51 9.21 0.96 -2.37
C ILE A 51 10.06 1.90 -1.55
N CYS A 52 9.46 2.54 -0.55
CA CYS A 52 10.18 3.38 0.40
C CYS A 52 10.34 2.61 1.71
N VAL A 53 11.57 2.49 2.18
CA VAL A 53 11.93 1.85 3.44
C VAL A 53 12.46 2.92 4.37
N MET A 54 11.88 3.00 5.57
CA MET A 54 12.30 3.89 6.64
C MET A 54 12.82 3.05 7.80
N SER A 55 14.11 3.18 8.07
CA SER A 55 14.80 2.44 9.13
C SER A 55 15.16 3.37 10.27
N PHE A 56 14.93 2.92 11.49
CA PHE A 56 15.24 3.65 12.72
C PHE A 56 16.38 2.95 13.45
N GLU A 57 17.40 3.73 13.83
CA GLU A 57 18.58 3.27 14.54
C GLU A 57 18.83 4.15 15.78
N ASN A 58 19.22 3.53 16.90
CA ASN A 58 19.72 4.21 18.09
C ASN A 58 21.16 3.76 18.36
N GLU A 59 22.12 4.68 18.42
CA GLU A 59 23.54 4.36 18.70
C GLU A 59 24.09 3.20 17.83
N ASN A 60 23.65 3.12 16.57
CA ASN A 60 23.94 2.06 15.58
C ASN A 60 23.27 0.70 15.82
N PHE A 61 22.34 0.60 16.77
CA PHE A 61 21.45 -0.55 16.92
C PHE A 61 20.16 -0.36 16.13
N PRO A 62 19.78 -1.31 15.25
CA PRO A 62 18.53 -1.24 14.50
C PRO A 62 17.34 -1.42 15.44
N ILE A 63 16.40 -0.47 15.40
CA ILE A 63 15.18 -0.48 16.21
C ILE A 63 14.03 -1.09 15.42
N SER A 64 13.82 -0.59 14.20
CA SER A 64 12.68 -0.99 13.38
C SER A 64 12.86 -0.57 11.93
N GLU A 65 12.10 -1.23 11.06
CA GLU A 65 12.01 -0.94 9.63
C GLU A 65 10.53 -0.84 9.24
N LEU A 66 10.16 0.27 8.59
CA LEU A 66 8.81 0.53 8.11
C LEU A 66 8.81 0.68 6.59
N LYS A 67 7.80 0.13 5.90
CA LYS A 67 7.77 0.07 4.44
C LYS A 67 6.52 0.72 3.87
N TYR A 68 6.69 1.66 2.96
CA TYR A 68 5.64 2.11 2.06
C TYR A 68 5.80 1.39 0.73
N ILE A 69 4.78 0.63 0.32
CA ILE A 69 4.77 -0.11 -0.94
C ILE A 69 3.71 0.54 -1.84
N PRO A 70 4.11 1.28 -2.89
CA PRO A 70 3.15 1.89 -3.79
C PRO A 70 2.41 0.83 -4.59
N ILE A 71 1.20 1.19 -5.05
CA ILE A 71 0.42 0.31 -5.91
C ILE A 71 1.05 0.31 -7.30
N SER A 72 1.51 -0.86 -7.73
CA SER A 72 2.23 -1.04 -8.99
C SER A 72 1.34 -0.75 -10.21
N ALA A 73 1.95 -0.31 -11.32
CA ALA A 73 1.23 -0.17 -12.59
C ALA A 73 0.61 -1.51 -13.06
N LYS A 74 1.29 -2.62 -12.77
CA LYS A 74 0.80 -3.98 -13.01
C LYS A 74 -0.51 -4.23 -12.27
N LEU A 75 -0.55 -3.97 -10.96
CA LEU A 75 -1.76 -4.18 -10.16
C LEU A 75 -2.90 -3.24 -10.58
N LYS A 76 -2.60 -2.00 -10.98
CA LYS A 76 -3.63 -1.07 -11.52
C LYS A 76 -4.31 -1.65 -12.75
N LYS A 77 -3.52 -2.08 -13.76
CA LYS A 77 -4.03 -2.74 -14.97
C LYS A 77 -4.82 -4.00 -14.63
N MET A 78 -4.32 -4.77 -13.66
CA MET A 78 -4.98 -5.99 -13.23
C MET A 78 -6.36 -5.71 -12.60
N ALA A 79 -6.44 -4.67 -11.79
CA ALA A 79 -7.67 -4.22 -11.13
C ALA A 79 -8.71 -3.69 -12.12
N GLU A 80 -8.28 -2.96 -13.15
CA GLU A 80 -9.16 -2.46 -14.23
C GLU A 80 -9.84 -3.62 -14.96
N ARG A 81 -9.06 -4.63 -15.35
CA ARG A 81 -9.58 -5.85 -15.99
C ARG A 81 -10.43 -6.70 -15.04
N LEU A 82 -10.33 -6.50 -13.72
CA LEU A 82 -11.20 -7.20 -12.77
C LEU A 82 -12.69 -6.81 -12.95
N GLY A 83 -12.95 -5.59 -13.42
CA GLY A 83 -14.29 -5.13 -13.77
C GLY A 83 -14.95 -6.02 -14.84
N ASP A 84 -14.18 -6.52 -15.79
CA ASP A 84 -14.66 -7.39 -16.87
C ASP A 84 -15.20 -8.73 -16.33
N TYR A 85 -14.66 -9.20 -15.20
CA TYR A 85 -15.09 -10.44 -14.53
C TYR A 85 -16.26 -10.23 -13.53
N LEU A 86 -16.59 -8.99 -13.19
CA LEU A 86 -17.70 -8.65 -12.30
C LEU A 86 -19.03 -8.53 -13.04
N HIS A 87 -18.99 -8.34 -14.36
CA HIS A 87 -20.18 -8.34 -15.20
C HIS A 87 -20.64 -9.78 -15.48
N ALA A 88 -21.95 -9.98 -15.61
CA ALA A 88 -22.52 -11.26 -15.98
C ALA A 88 -21.87 -11.76 -17.29
N LEU A 89 -21.47 -13.03 -17.31
CA LEU A 89 -20.91 -13.66 -18.51
C LEU A 89 -21.94 -13.58 -19.64
N LYS A 90 -21.61 -12.86 -20.71
CA LYS A 90 -22.50 -12.69 -21.88
C LYS A 90 -22.66 -13.97 -22.70
N GLN A 91 -21.76 -14.93 -22.51
CA GLN A 91 -21.73 -16.20 -23.22
C GLN A 91 -21.68 -17.33 -22.21
N TYR A 92 -22.49 -18.36 -22.44
CA TYR A 92 -22.35 -19.62 -21.72
C TYR A 92 -20.97 -20.22 -21.97
N ARG A 93 -20.36 -20.77 -20.92
CA ARG A 93 -19.09 -21.49 -20.97
C ARG A 93 -19.31 -22.82 -20.28
N SER A 94 -18.84 -23.90 -20.91
CA SER A 94 -18.88 -25.23 -20.30
C SER A 94 -17.93 -25.30 -19.09
N ASP A 95 -18.11 -26.29 -18.23
CA ASP A 95 -17.26 -26.46 -17.04
C ASP A 95 -15.79 -26.78 -17.39
N ASP A 96 -15.57 -27.43 -18.54
CA ASP A 96 -14.24 -27.76 -19.07
C ASP A 96 -13.59 -26.61 -19.87
N ASP A 97 -14.25 -25.45 -20.00
CA ASP A 97 -13.70 -24.30 -20.71
C ASP A 97 -12.41 -23.79 -20.01
N PRO A 98 -11.26 -23.70 -20.72
CA PRO A 98 -10.00 -23.16 -20.17
C PRO A 98 -10.14 -21.79 -19.52
N TRP A 99 -11.15 -21.02 -19.91
CA TRP A 99 -11.47 -19.74 -19.29
C TRP A 99 -11.56 -19.80 -17.76
N TRP A 100 -12.07 -20.90 -17.18
CA TRP A 100 -12.19 -21.04 -15.72
C TRP A 100 -10.83 -21.15 -15.03
N SER A 101 -9.90 -21.94 -15.59
CA SER A 101 -8.56 -22.11 -15.04
C SER A 101 -7.74 -20.84 -15.23
N GLU A 102 -7.79 -20.21 -16.41
CA GLU A 102 -7.14 -18.93 -16.68
C GLU A 102 -7.62 -17.82 -15.75
N THR A 103 -8.95 -17.72 -15.56
CA THR A 103 -9.53 -16.73 -14.64
C THR A 103 -9.10 -16.98 -13.21
N ARG A 104 -8.99 -18.25 -12.78
CA ARG A 104 -8.49 -18.59 -11.44
C ARG A 104 -7.04 -18.17 -11.26
N SER A 105 -6.14 -18.55 -12.16
CA SER A 105 -4.73 -18.18 -12.11
C SER A 105 -4.53 -16.66 -12.15
N TYR A 106 -5.37 -15.97 -12.92
CA TYR A 106 -5.39 -14.51 -12.94
C TYR A 106 -5.79 -13.92 -11.57
N MET A 107 -6.84 -14.43 -10.94
CA MET A 107 -7.27 -13.99 -9.60
C MET A 107 -6.20 -14.27 -8.52
N GLU A 108 -5.53 -15.41 -8.61
CA GLU A 108 -4.42 -15.78 -7.72
C GLU A 108 -3.26 -14.80 -7.87
N SER A 109 -2.89 -14.45 -9.11
CA SER A 109 -1.84 -13.45 -9.38
C SER A 109 -2.16 -12.08 -8.75
N ILE A 110 -3.44 -11.67 -8.76
CA ILE A 110 -3.85 -10.40 -8.14
C ILE A 110 -3.81 -10.48 -6.62
N TYR A 111 -4.21 -11.63 -6.07
CA TYR A 111 -4.15 -11.85 -4.64
C TYR A 111 -2.71 -11.81 -4.11
N GLU A 112 -1.74 -12.36 -4.85
CA GLU A 112 -0.32 -12.27 -4.52
C GLU A 112 0.20 -10.82 -4.51
N GLU A 113 -0.14 -10.04 -5.54
CA GLU A 113 0.19 -8.62 -5.63
C GLU A 113 -0.40 -7.82 -4.47
N LEU A 114 -1.64 -8.13 -4.09
CA LEU A 114 -2.32 -7.53 -2.95
C LEU A 114 -1.65 -7.86 -1.62
N ASN A 115 -1.34 -9.14 -1.39
CA ASN A 115 -0.65 -9.58 -0.18
C ASN A 115 0.70 -8.90 -0.03
N PHE A 116 1.45 -8.75 -1.13
CA PHE A 116 2.71 -8.04 -1.13
C PHE A 116 2.55 -6.59 -0.65
N ILE A 117 1.60 -5.83 -1.20
CA ILE A 117 1.35 -4.44 -0.80
C ILE A 117 0.86 -4.35 0.65
N ALA A 118 0.10 -5.34 1.12
CA ALA A 118 -0.38 -5.44 2.49
C ALA A 118 0.75 -5.66 3.51
N THR A 119 1.94 -6.11 3.09
CA THR A 119 3.12 -6.15 3.97
C THR A 119 3.70 -4.77 4.28
N GLY A 120 3.33 -3.74 3.51
CA GLY A 120 3.72 -2.37 3.79
C GLY A 120 3.12 -1.88 5.11
N THR A 121 3.95 -1.35 5.99
CA THR A 121 3.51 -0.82 7.28
C THR A 121 3.29 0.69 7.27
N LEU A 122 3.84 1.41 6.29
CA LEU A 122 3.60 2.85 6.12
C LEU A 122 2.40 3.09 5.19
N MET A 123 1.49 3.98 5.61
CA MET A 123 0.34 4.39 4.79
C MET A 123 0.68 5.52 3.81
N GLY A 124 1.93 5.99 3.81
CA GLY A 124 2.43 6.97 2.86
C GLY A 124 3.94 7.00 2.87
N ALA A 125 4.54 7.51 1.80
CA ALA A 125 5.96 7.83 1.85
C ALA A 125 6.19 8.94 2.89
N PRO A 126 7.28 8.90 3.67
CA PRO A 126 7.63 9.97 4.59
C PRO A 126 7.76 11.29 3.84
N LEU A 127 6.92 12.26 4.19
CA LEU A 127 6.98 13.61 3.65
C LEU A 127 7.32 14.59 4.77
N LYS A 128 8.23 15.50 4.46
CA LYS A 128 8.63 16.57 5.37
C LYS A 128 7.74 17.79 5.11
N ASP A 129 7.14 18.33 6.15
CA ASP A 129 6.47 19.62 6.07
C ASP A 129 7.53 20.73 5.90
N PRO A 130 7.48 21.52 4.81
CA PRO A 130 8.45 22.57 4.54
C PRO A 130 8.40 23.72 5.56
N ASN A 131 7.25 23.93 6.23
CA ASN A 131 7.05 25.03 7.16
C ASN A 131 7.45 24.66 8.59
N THR A 132 7.10 23.46 9.04
CA THR A 132 7.33 23.03 10.43
C THR A 132 8.58 22.16 10.59
N ASN A 133 9.18 21.73 9.48
CA ASN A 133 10.29 20.77 9.45
C ASN A 133 9.90 19.39 10.04
N ALA A 134 8.64 19.19 10.41
CA ALA A 134 8.11 17.96 10.97
C ALA A 134 7.89 16.91 9.87
N MET A 135 7.91 15.64 10.27
CA MET A 135 7.60 14.52 9.39
C MET A 135 6.37 13.83 9.93
N HIS A 136 5.34 13.70 9.09
CA HIS A 136 4.13 12.99 9.44
C HIS A 136 4.21 11.56 8.91
N LEU A 137 4.05 10.60 9.82
CA LEU A 137 4.09 9.18 9.52
C LEU A 137 2.80 8.55 10.03
N GLU A 138 2.09 7.87 9.15
CA GLU A 138 0.98 7.01 9.53
C GLU A 138 1.37 5.55 9.32
N ILE A 139 1.27 4.77 10.39
CA ILE A 139 1.77 3.40 10.45
C ILE A 139 0.60 2.47 10.74
N GLU A 140 0.51 1.40 9.96
CA GLU A 140 -0.30 0.24 10.26
C GLU A 140 0.62 -0.94 10.57
N LEU A 141 0.54 -1.45 11.80
CA LEU A 141 1.23 -2.68 12.18
C LEU A 141 0.23 -3.84 12.28
N PRO A 142 0.60 -5.06 11.85
CA PRO A 142 -0.19 -6.25 12.12
C PRO A 142 -0.43 -6.41 13.62
N ARG A 143 -1.63 -6.82 14.04
CA ARG A 143 -1.95 -7.04 15.47
C ARG A 143 -0.99 -8.01 16.20
N LYS A 144 -0.24 -8.83 15.47
CA LYS A 144 0.75 -9.76 16.05
C LYS A 144 2.09 -9.08 16.41
N ASP A 145 2.29 -7.81 16.04
CA ASP A 145 3.53 -7.06 16.23
C ASP A 145 3.44 -6.03 17.38
N GLU A 146 2.64 -6.30 18.43
CA GLU A 146 2.50 -5.43 19.61
C GLU A 146 3.84 -5.12 20.28
N HIS A 147 4.79 -6.07 20.26
CA HIS A 147 6.14 -5.85 20.77
C HIS A 147 6.89 -4.77 19.97
N LYS A 148 6.84 -4.82 18.62
CA LYS A 148 7.46 -3.79 17.78
C LYS A 148 6.81 -2.42 18.01
N MET A 149 5.48 -2.38 18.19
CA MET A 149 4.78 -1.14 18.53
C MET A 149 5.26 -0.57 19.86
N SER A 150 5.39 -1.42 20.88
CA SER A 150 5.90 -1.00 22.20
C SER A 150 7.34 -0.46 22.11
N VAL A 151 8.22 -1.13 21.35
CA VAL A 151 9.61 -0.69 21.12
C VAL A 151 9.64 0.65 20.38
N LEU A 152 8.88 0.82 19.29
CA LEU A 152 8.79 2.09 18.57
C LEU A 152 8.25 3.21 19.46
N MET A 153 7.15 2.96 20.17
CA MET A 153 6.53 3.98 21.04
C MET A 153 7.40 4.35 22.23
N SER A 154 8.14 3.38 22.80
CA SER A 154 9.08 3.65 23.89
C SER A 154 10.30 4.43 23.41
N ALA A 155 10.81 4.13 22.20
CA ALA A 155 11.83 4.93 21.54
C ALA A 155 11.33 6.38 21.38
N PHE A 156 10.20 6.62 20.71
CA PHE A 156 9.70 8.00 20.51
C PHE A 156 9.32 8.75 21.80
N LYS A 157 9.03 8.06 22.91
CA LYS A 157 8.70 8.68 24.20
C LYS A 157 9.93 9.12 25.00
N LYS A 158 11.02 8.36 24.93
CA LYS A 158 12.29 8.84 25.48
C LYS A 158 12.76 9.94 24.54
N LYS A 159 13.20 11.09 25.06
CA LYS A 159 13.80 12.17 24.26
C LYS A 159 15.17 11.77 23.68
N ASP A 160 15.39 10.48 23.45
CA ASP A 160 16.60 9.94 22.88
C ASP A 160 16.63 10.34 21.40
N SER A 161 17.81 10.70 20.91
CA SER A 161 17.98 11.05 19.50
C SER A 161 18.12 9.80 18.67
N PHE A 162 17.25 9.62 17.67
CA PHE A 162 17.32 8.50 16.72
C PHE A 162 17.80 8.97 15.35
N LYS A 163 18.51 8.09 14.65
CA LYS A 163 18.78 8.29 13.23
C LYS A 163 17.69 7.57 12.44
N ALA A 164 17.04 8.32 11.55
CA ALA A 164 16.13 7.77 10.57
C ALA A 164 16.80 7.79 9.20
N ARG A 165 16.82 6.64 8.52
CA ARG A 165 17.29 6.51 7.13
C ARG A 165 16.11 6.19 6.23
N ILE A 166 16.05 6.84 5.07
CA ILE A 166 15.01 6.61 4.06
C ILE A 166 15.69 6.15 2.78
N GLU A 167 15.27 4.99 2.28
CA GLU A 167 15.82 4.37 1.08
C GLU A 167 14.70 4.00 0.11
N TYR A 168 14.98 4.10 -1.20
CA TYR A 168 14.00 3.82 -2.25
C TYR A 168 14.47 2.70 -3.16
N TYR A 169 13.68 1.64 -3.24
CA TYR A 169 14.01 0.42 -3.98
C TYR A 169 13.03 0.16 -5.11
N ASN A 170 13.56 -0.39 -6.21
CA ASN A 170 12.70 -1.05 -7.20
C ASN A 170 12.32 -2.42 -6.66
N ARG A 171 11.08 -2.85 -6.91
CA ARG A 171 10.58 -4.15 -6.44
C ARG A 171 11.45 -5.33 -6.88
N GLU A 172 12.10 -5.25 -8.04
CA GLU A 172 12.99 -6.29 -8.59
C GLU A 172 14.30 -6.48 -7.78
N LYS A 173 14.57 -5.62 -6.80
CA LYS A 173 15.77 -5.67 -5.93
C LYS A 173 15.47 -6.03 -4.47
N THR A 174 14.24 -6.44 -4.17
CA THR A 174 13.79 -6.89 -2.83
C THR A 174 13.48 -8.37 -2.85
#